data_AF-A0A960B3D2-F1
#
_entry.id   AF-A0A960B3D2-F1
#
_cell.length_a   1.000
_cell.length_b   1.000
_cell.length_c   1.000
_cell.angle_alpha   90.00
_cell.angle_beta   90.00
_cell.angle_gamma   90.00
#
_symmetry.space_group_name_H-M   'P 1'
#
loop_
_entity.id
_entity.type
_entity.pdbx_description
1 polymer ?
#
loop_
_entity_poly.entity_id
_entity_poly.type
_entity_poly.pdbx_seq_one_letter_code
_entity_poly.pdbx_strand_id
1 'polypeptide(L)'
;MVGPGLLCARALGLLPFFVVGLFLARRGLAWLHHRVAGWVAVGALATIFVLARFTDEWTRTAFLYYDAGYDDLGWSPLPAMWVRLAVMTIGLVGALSVIALVPRGRTWFTRMGAATMVVYLFHGFVGHVVGMSPWPLWATGHVGVGLPVTVAGAAGLALLLASPPVHSGLVWAVDPVGSWRRHRDAGPERPSRTAGVPREPATAAPRSATPVPQHPGRHR
;
A
#
# COMPACT_ATOMS: atom_id res chain seq x y z
N MET A 1 5.29 31.01 -5.28
CA MET A 1 5.73 30.38 -6.54
C MET A 1 6.76 29.31 -6.20
N VAL A 2 6.37 28.04 -6.18
CA VAL A 2 7.31 26.92 -5.93
C VAL A 2 8.10 26.73 -7.22
N GLY A 3 9.41 26.96 -7.19
CA GLY A 3 10.26 26.80 -8.37
C GLY A 3 10.32 25.33 -8.82
N PRO A 4 10.40 25.05 -10.14
CA PRO A 4 10.50 23.67 -10.66
C PRO A 4 11.68 22.88 -10.08
N GLY A 5 12.71 23.55 -9.56
CA GLY A 5 13.84 22.91 -8.87
C GLY A 5 13.45 22.15 -7.59
N LEU A 6 12.44 22.61 -6.83
CA LEU A 6 12.02 21.94 -5.58
C LEU A 6 11.29 20.62 -5.86
N LEU A 7 10.53 20.56 -6.96
CA LEU A 7 9.82 19.35 -7.37
C LEU A 7 10.80 18.26 -7.82
N CYS A 8 11.82 18.64 -8.59
CA CYS A 8 12.90 17.74 -9.00
C CYS A 8 13.69 17.24 -7.77
N ALA A 9 14.00 18.11 -6.82
CA ALA A 9 14.70 17.72 -5.60
C ALA A 9 13.90 16.69 -4.78
N ARG A 10 12.58 16.89 -4.64
CA ARG A 10 11.69 15.96 -3.93
C ARG A 10 11.53 14.63 -4.69
N ALA A 11 11.38 14.67 -6.01
CA ALA A 11 11.31 13.47 -6.84
C ALA A 11 12.61 12.63 -6.77
N LEU A 12 13.78 13.29 -6.87
CA LEU A 12 15.07 12.63 -6.74
C LEU A 12 15.31 12.08 -5.32
N GLY A 13 14.82 12.78 -4.30
CA GLY A 13 14.87 12.31 -2.91
C GLY A 13 14.06 11.04 -2.65
N LEU A 14 12.91 10.90 -3.31
CA LEU A 14 12.01 9.75 -3.16
C LEU A 14 12.35 8.59 -4.11
N LEU A 15 13.16 8.83 -5.14
CA LEU A 15 13.63 7.81 -6.09
C LEU A 15 14.16 6.51 -5.44
N PRO A 16 15.02 6.54 -4.41
CA PRO A 16 15.49 5.31 -3.76
C PRO A 16 14.35 4.45 -3.18
N PHE A 17 13.28 5.06 -2.66
CA PHE A 17 12.11 4.32 -2.18
C PHE A 17 11.36 3.62 -3.31
N PHE A 18 11.21 4.31 -4.43
CA PHE A 18 10.60 3.75 -5.63
C PHE A 18 11.39 2.55 -6.15
N VAL A 19 12.72 2.68 -6.21
CA VAL A 19 13.61 1.60 -6.66
C VAL A 19 13.51 0.39 -5.73
N VAL A 20 13.65 0.61 -4.42
CA VAL A 20 13.52 -0.47 -3.42
C VAL A 20 12.14 -1.13 -3.51
N GLY A 21 11.07 -0.33 -3.61
CA GLY A 21 9.71 -0.83 -3.75
C GLY A 21 9.51 -1.70 -5.00
N LEU A 22 10.09 -1.31 -6.14
CA LEU A 22 10.02 -2.09 -7.38
C LEU A 22 10.74 -3.43 -7.27
N PHE A 23 11.92 -3.47 -6.63
CA PHE A 23 12.64 -4.72 -6.37
C PHE A 23 11.88 -5.63 -5.39
N LEU A 24 11.32 -5.06 -4.32
CA LEU A 24 10.53 -5.79 -3.34
C LEU A 24 9.27 -6.40 -3.98
N ALA A 25 8.57 -5.63 -4.83
CA ALA A 25 7.40 -6.09 -5.56
C ALA A 25 7.71 -7.31 -6.45
N ARG A 26 8.88 -7.34 -7.10
CA ARG A 26 9.31 -8.47 -7.94
C ARG A 26 9.70 -9.70 -7.14
N ARG A 27 10.35 -9.52 -5.98
CA ARG A 27 10.90 -10.62 -5.16
C ARG A 27 9.86 -11.24 -4.22
N GLY A 28 8.75 -10.53 -3.99
CA GLY A 28 7.67 -10.95 -3.11
C GLY A 28 8.01 -10.71 -1.63
N LEU A 29 7.04 -10.24 -0.86
CA LEU A 29 7.24 -9.88 0.56
C LEU A 29 6.87 -11.04 1.50
N ALA A 30 7.00 -12.30 1.07
CA ALA A 30 6.52 -13.44 1.85
C ALA A 30 7.09 -13.48 3.28
N TRP A 31 8.39 -13.16 3.42
CA TRP A 31 9.11 -13.14 4.69
C TRP A 31 8.56 -12.13 5.71
N LEU A 32 7.92 -11.05 5.23
CA LEU A 32 7.50 -9.92 6.08
C LEU A 32 6.26 -10.25 6.92
N HIS A 33 5.59 -11.37 6.65
CA HIS A 33 4.36 -11.77 7.34
C HIS A 33 4.56 -12.97 8.26
N HIS A 34 5.80 -13.33 8.58
CA HIS A 34 6.05 -14.25 9.68
C HIS A 34 5.62 -13.61 11.01
N ARG A 35 5.16 -14.43 11.96
CA ARG A 35 4.75 -13.97 13.30
C ARG A 35 5.84 -13.14 13.99
N VAL A 36 7.10 -13.54 13.81
CA VAL A 36 8.28 -12.81 14.33
C VAL A 36 8.42 -11.44 13.65
N ALA A 37 8.24 -11.37 12.33
CA ALA A 37 8.27 -10.11 11.60
C ALA A 37 7.18 -9.14 12.05
N GLY A 38 5.99 -9.66 12.41
CA GLY A 38 4.91 -8.86 13.00
C GLY A 38 5.31 -8.22 14.33
N TRP A 39 5.89 -8.99 15.26
CA TRP A 39 6.37 -8.45 16.54
C TRP A 39 7.51 -7.44 16.35
N VAL A 40 8.46 -7.73 15.46
CA VAL A 40 9.56 -6.80 15.11
C VAL A 40 8.99 -5.50 14.54
N ALA A 41 7.99 -5.58 13.67
CA ALA A 41 7.35 -4.42 13.07
C ALA A 41 6.57 -3.58 14.10
N VAL A 42 5.86 -4.21 15.04
CA VAL A 42 5.23 -3.50 16.17
C VAL A 42 6.29 -2.78 17.01
N GLY A 43 7.39 -3.47 17.36
CA GLY A 43 8.50 -2.89 18.10
C GLY A 43 9.15 -1.72 17.36
N ALA A 44 9.33 -1.84 16.04
CA ALA A 44 9.85 -0.78 15.19
C ALA A 44 8.90 0.44 15.17
N LEU A 45 7.60 0.24 14.95
CA LEU A 45 6.59 1.30 15.00
C LEU A 45 6.55 1.99 16.36
N ALA A 46 6.59 1.24 17.46
CA ALA A 46 6.64 1.80 18.82
C ALA A 46 7.92 2.62 19.04
N THR A 47 9.07 2.12 18.58
CA THR A 47 10.36 2.82 18.67
C THR A 47 10.33 4.13 17.88
N ILE A 48 9.79 4.09 16.65
CA ILE A 48 9.63 5.28 15.80
C ILE A 48 8.70 6.29 16.47
N PHE A 49 7.59 5.84 17.06
CA PHE A 49 6.65 6.70 17.78
C PHE A 49 7.30 7.40 18.98
N VAL A 50 8.05 6.64 19.79
CA VAL A 50 8.80 7.20 20.93
C VAL A 50 9.85 8.20 20.43
N LEU A 51 10.62 7.85 19.41
CA LEU A 51 11.63 8.74 18.83
C LEU A 51 11.02 10.04 18.29
N ALA A 52 9.84 9.97 17.67
CA ALA A 52 9.12 11.13 17.17
C ALA A 52 8.67 12.09 18.28
N ARG A 53 8.42 11.59 19.50
CA ARG A 53 8.16 12.44 20.68
C ARG A 53 9.39 13.28 21.01
N PHE A 54 10.58 12.72 20.95
CA PHE A 54 11.84 13.41 21.30
C PHE A 54 12.41 14.28 20.18
N THR A 55 11.72 14.42 19.05
CA THR A 55 12.20 15.21 17.91
C THR A 55 11.71 16.65 17.99
N ASP A 56 12.65 17.60 18.16
CA ASP A 56 12.41 19.04 18.24
C ASP A 56 11.80 19.63 16.96
N GLU A 57 11.16 20.80 17.12
CA GLU A 57 10.34 21.48 16.12
C GLU A 57 11.09 21.84 14.82
N TRP A 58 12.39 22.14 14.90
CA TRP A 58 13.24 22.41 13.73
C TRP A 58 13.53 21.17 12.86
N THR A 59 13.66 19.99 13.49
CA THR A 59 13.82 18.73 12.75
C THR A 59 12.52 18.30 12.07
N ARG A 60 11.36 18.71 12.63
CA ARG A 60 10.01 18.39 12.13
C ARG A 60 9.63 19.08 10.82
N THR A 61 10.14 20.27 10.54
CA THR A 61 9.63 21.07 9.41
C THR A 61 10.57 21.06 8.22
N ALA A 62 11.88 21.20 8.42
CA ALA A 62 12.82 21.35 7.29
C ALA A 62 13.27 20.00 6.68
N PHE A 63 13.67 19.05 7.53
CA PHE A 63 14.16 17.74 7.08
C PHE A 63 13.04 16.76 6.72
N LEU A 64 11.94 16.80 7.48
CA LEU A 64 10.79 15.91 7.32
C LEU A 64 9.91 16.27 6.10
N TYR A 65 9.72 17.56 5.79
CA TYR A 65 8.95 17.98 4.60
C TYR A 65 9.78 18.06 3.32
N TYR A 66 11.10 17.88 3.38
CA TYR A 66 11.96 17.93 2.19
C TYR A 66 11.89 19.27 1.45
N ASP A 67 11.64 20.37 2.19
CA ASP A 67 11.19 21.65 1.62
C ASP A 67 12.22 22.80 1.73
N ALA A 68 13.35 22.57 2.42
CA ALA A 68 14.39 23.57 2.61
C ALA A 68 15.71 23.16 1.92
N GLY A 69 16.40 24.13 1.33
CA GLY A 69 17.75 23.95 0.80
C GLY A 69 18.77 23.79 1.93
N TYR A 70 19.88 23.09 1.67
CA TYR A 70 20.95 22.89 2.66
C TYR A 70 21.52 24.22 3.19
N ASP A 71 21.45 25.28 2.37
CA ASP A 71 21.94 26.62 2.69
C ASP A 71 21.05 27.37 3.69
N ASP A 72 19.75 27.04 3.78
CA ASP A 72 18.80 27.72 4.66
C ASP A 72 18.90 27.27 6.13
N LEU A 73 19.59 26.15 6.42
CA LEU A 73 19.70 25.59 7.77
C LEU A 73 21.00 25.95 8.49
N GLY A 74 21.95 26.62 7.82
CA GLY A 74 23.26 26.98 8.41
C GLY A 74 24.12 25.77 8.81
N TRP A 75 23.80 24.57 8.30
CA TRP A 75 24.50 23.32 8.61
C TRP A 75 25.52 23.00 7.52
N SER A 76 26.65 22.40 7.92
CA SER A 76 27.57 21.85 6.92
C SER A 76 26.89 20.72 6.13
N PRO A 77 27.23 20.51 4.84
CA PRO A 77 26.54 19.56 3.97
C PRO A 77 26.53 18.11 4.48
N LEU A 78 27.56 17.73 5.24
CA LEU A 78 27.78 16.36 5.69
C LEU A 78 26.82 15.91 6.81
N PRO A 79 26.66 16.65 7.93
CA PRO A 79 25.59 16.40 8.91
C PRO A 79 24.19 16.36 8.31
N ALA A 80 23.88 17.28 7.40
CA ALA A 80 22.55 17.34 6.78
C ALA A 80 22.26 16.11 5.91
N MET A 81 23.27 15.59 5.18
CA MET A 81 23.16 14.34 4.43
C MET A 81 22.89 13.14 5.36
N TRP A 82 23.57 13.06 6.51
CA TRP A 82 23.35 11.99 7.50
C TRP A 82 21.96 12.01 8.10
N VAL A 83 21.47 13.19 8.48
CA VAL A 83 20.09 13.34 9.00
C VAL A 83 19.08 12.89 7.94
N ARG A 84 19.28 13.29 6.67
CA ARG A 84 18.39 12.88 5.58
C ARG A 84 18.40 11.36 5.37
N LEU A 85 19.58 10.74 5.38
CA LEU A 85 19.70 9.28 5.26
C LEU A 85 19.04 8.56 6.45
N ALA A 86 19.17 9.10 7.67
CA ALA A 86 18.52 8.54 8.85
C ALA A 86 17.00 8.63 8.75
N VAL A 87 16.45 9.79 8.38
CA VAL A 87 15.00 9.99 8.18
C VAL A 87 14.47 9.06 7.09
N MET A 88 15.20 8.93 5.97
CA MET A 88 14.82 8.03 4.89
C MET A 88 14.82 6.56 5.36
N THR A 89 15.86 6.15 6.10
CA THR A 89 15.94 4.79 6.65
C THR A 89 14.79 4.51 7.62
N ILE A 90 14.49 5.45 8.51
CA ILE A 90 13.36 5.36 9.45
C ILE A 90 12.03 5.25 8.70
N GLY A 91 11.82 6.09 7.67
CA GLY A 91 10.64 6.04 6.82
C GLY A 91 10.48 4.70 6.09
N LEU A 92 11.59 4.14 5.60
CA LEU A 92 11.59 2.83 4.94
C LEU A 92 11.24 1.72 5.92
N VAL A 93 11.84 1.71 7.11
CA VAL A 93 11.52 0.76 8.18
C VAL A 93 10.06 0.88 8.60
N GLY A 94 9.54 2.11 8.75
CA GLY A 94 8.14 2.36 9.04
C GLY A 94 7.21 1.80 7.96
N ALA A 95 7.50 2.06 6.69
CA ALA A 95 6.71 1.54 5.56
C ALA A 95 6.71 0.00 5.53
N LEU A 96 7.88 -0.63 5.69
CA LEU A 96 8.00 -2.10 5.76
C LEU A 96 7.25 -2.66 6.96
N SER A 97 7.31 -2.00 8.11
CA SER A 97 6.61 -2.40 9.33
C SER A 97 5.10 -2.37 9.13
N VAL A 98 4.57 -1.32 8.52
CA VAL A 98 3.14 -1.23 8.17
C VAL A 98 2.76 -2.38 7.23
N ILE A 99 3.54 -2.63 6.17
CA ILE A 99 3.25 -3.73 5.24
C ILE A 99 3.30 -5.10 5.94
N ALA A 100 4.21 -5.30 6.88
CA ALA A 100 4.31 -6.52 7.68
C ALA A 100 3.04 -6.80 8.50
N LEU A 101 2.44 -5.73 9.05
CA LEU A 101 1.22 -5.79 9.86
C LEU A 101 -0.05 -5.92 9.01
N VAL A 102 -0.04 -5.46 7.75
CA VAL A 102 -1.23 -5.50 6.90
C VAL A 102 -1.58 -6.94 6.53
N PRO A 103 -2.82 -7.40 6.82
CA PRO A 103 -3.26 -8.73 6.46
C PRO A 103 -3.39 -8.89 4.94
N ARG A 104 -2.97 -10.05 4.41
CA ARG A 104 -3.04 -10.36 2.96
C ARG A 104 -4.43 -10.71 2.45
N GLY A 105 -5.34 -11.11 3.34
CA GLY A 105 -6.70 -11.48 2.97
C GLY A 105 -7.51 -10.28 2.48
N ARG A 106 -8.49 -10.53 1.62
CA ARG A 106 -9.51 -9.52 1.27
C ARG A 106 -10.42 -9.32 2.47
N THR A 107 -10.12 -8.30 3.27
CA THR A 107 -10.96 -7.92 4.41
C THR A 107 -11.78 -6.67 4.08
N TRP A 108 -12.68 -6.28 4.98
CA TRP A 108 -13.39 -5.00 4.88
C TRP A 108 -12.43 -3.81 4.75
N PHE A 109 -11.25 -3.88 5.40
CA PHE A 109 -10.20 -2.89 5.30
C PHE A 109 -9.63 -2.77 3.89
N THR A 110 -9.48 -3.88 3.16
CA THR A 110 -9.07 -3.86 1.75
C THR A 110 -10.09 -3.14 0.87
N ARG A 111 -11.39 -3.29 1.17
CA ARG A 111 -12.47 -2.59 0.45
C ARG A 111 -12.43 -1.09 0.72
N MET A 112 -12.24 -0.69 1.98
CA MET A 112 -12.09 0.71 2.37
C MET A 112 -10.81 1.33 1.77
N GLY A 113 -9.72 0.55 1.75
CA GLY A 113 -8.44 0.91 1.13
C GLY A 113 -8.55 1.22 -0.37
N ALA A 114 -9.43 0.53 -1.10
CA ALA A 114 -9.65 0.81 -2.52
C ALA A 114 -10.27 2.19 -2.79
N ALA A 115 -10.90 2.81 -1.78
CA ALA A 115 -11.49 4.13 -1.89
C ALA A 115 -10.55 5.27 -1.46
N THR A 116 -9.42 4.96 -0.83
CA THR A 116 -8.52 6.00 -0.29
C THR A 116 -7.92 6.88 -1.36
N MET A 117 -7.70 6.38 -2.58
CA MET A 117 -7.24 7.20 -3.71
C MET A 117 -8.27 8.28 -4.08
N VAL A 118 -9.55 7.90 -4.11
CA VAL A 118 -10.65 8.85 -4.37
C VAL A 118 -10.74 9.86 -3.24
N VAL A 119 -10.72 9.40 -1.99
CA VAL A 119 -10.72 10.29 -0.80
C VAL A 119 -9.54 11.26 -0.86
N TYR A 120 -8.33 10.76 -1.14
CA TYR A 120 -7.11 11.54 -1.20
C TYR A 120 -7.16 12.63 -2.28
N LEU A 121 -7.73 12.36 -3.45
CA LEU A 121 -7.80 13.38 -4.49
C LEU A 121 -8.89 14.42 -4.22
N PHE A 122 -10.04 13.99 -3.72
CA PHE A 122 -11.19 14.88 -3.56
C PHE A 122 -11.21 15.65 -2.23
N HIS A 123 -10.63 15.12 -1.15
CA HIS A 123 -10.60 15.84 0.13
C HIS A 123 -9.85 17.17 0.02
N GLY A 124 -8.79 17.25 -0.81
CA GLY A 124 -8.02 18.47 -1.01
C GLY A 124 -8.85 19.59 -1.67
N PHE A 125 -9.72 19.23 -2.62
CA PHE A 125 -10.66 20.17 -3.23
C PHE A 125 -11.67 20.70 -2.20
N VAL A 126 -12.25 19.81 -1.39
CA VAL A 126 -13.19 20.22 -0.33
C VAL A 126 -12.49 21.08 0.72
N GLY A 127 -11.28 20.69 1.14
CA GLY A 127 -10.46 21.47 2.07
C GLY A 127 -10.14 22.86 1.53
N HIS A 128 -9.88 22.98 0.22
CA HIS A 128 -9.66 24.28 -0.42
C HIS A 128 -10.91 25.16 -0.39
N VAL A 129 -12.07 24.61 -0.73
CA VAL A 129 -13.37 25.33 -0.68
C VAL A 129 -13.71 25.75 0.75
N VAL A 130 -13.54 24.86 1.73
CA VAL A 130 -13.74 25.17 3.14
C VAL A 130 -12.75 26.23 3.63
N GLY A 131 -11.52 26.22 3.13
CA GLY A 131 -10.52 27.24 3.43
C GLY A 131 -10.87 28.63 2.91
N MET A 132 -11.64 28.73 1.83
CA MET A 132 -12.16 30.00 1.28
C MET A 132 -13.44 30.48 1.99
N SER A 133 -14.08 29.62 2.77
CA SER A 133 -15.29 29.93 3.54
C SER A 133 -14.93 30.65 4.86
N PRO A 134 -15.88 31.32 5.54
CA PRO A 134 -15.67 31.85 6.90
C PRO A 134 -15.40 30.78 7.97
N TRP A 135 -15.50 29.49 7.62
CA TRP A 135 -15.33 28.37 8.55
C TRP A 135 -14.04 28.39 9.37
N PRO A 136 -12.83 28.64 8.82
CA PRO A 136 -11.60 28.63 9.61
C PRO A 136 -11.58 29.73 10.69
N LEU A 137 -12.14 30.90 10.39
CA LEU A 137 -12.25 32.01 11.35
C LEU A 137 -13.21 31.66 12.48
N TRP A 138 -14.34 31.02 12.16
CA TRP A 138 -15.28 30.57 13.19
C TRP A 138 -14.71 29.43 14.05
N ALA A 139 -14.06 28.44 13.44
CA ALA A 139 -13.52 27.27 14.13
C ALA A 139 -12.35 27.61 15.07
N THR A 140 -11.51 28.58 14.69
CA THR A 140 -10.43 29.09 15.54
C THR A 140 -10.95 29.94 16.70
N GLY A 141 -12.02 30.71 16.48
CA GLY A 141 -12.71 31.46 17.54
C GLY A 141 -13.43 30.59 18.57
N HIS A 142 -13.79 29.35 18.22
CA HIS A 142 -14.52 28.42 19.09
C HIS A 142 -13.79 27.08 19.25
N VAL A 143 -12.50 27.09 19.57
CA VAL A 143 -11.63 25.89 19.53
C VAL A 143 -12.23 24.64 20.20
N GLY A 144 -12.94 24.79 21.32
CA GLY A 144 -13.55 23.68 22.06
C GLY A 144 -14.64 22.91 21.29
N VAL A 145 -15.32 23.57 20.36
CA VAL A 145 -16.39 22.96 19.52
C VAL A 145 -15.96 22.89 18.06
N GLY A 146 -15.22 23.89 17.58
CA GLY A 146 -14.71 23.97 16.22
C GLY A 146 -13.78 22.81 15.87
N LEU A 147 -12.90 22.40 16.78
CA LEU A 147 -12.00 21.26 16.56
C LEU A 147 -12.77 19.94 16.43
N PRO A 148 -13.60 19.49 17.39
CA PRO A 148 -14.33 18.24 17.26
C PRO A 148 -15.30 18.24 16.07
N VAL A 149 -15.97 19.36 15.78
CA VAL A 149 -16.87 19.47 14.62
C VAL A 149 -16.08 19.36 13.31
N THR A 150 -14.92 19.99 13.19
CA THR A 150 -14.08 19.89 11.99
C THR A 150 -13.53 18.47 11.81
N VAL A 151 -13.07 17.83 12.89
CA VAL A 151 -12.59 16.44 12.86
C VAL A 151 -13.72 15.48 12.46
N ALA A 152 -14.90 15.62 13.08
CA ALA A 152 -16.05 14.79 12.77
C ALA A 152 -16.54 15.03 11.32
N GLY A 153 -16.54 16.28 10.87
CA GLY A 153 -16.88 16.64 9.49
C GLY A 153 -15.89 16.06 8.47
N ALA A 154 -14.59 16.12 8.75
CA ALA A 154 -13.55 15.52 7.91
C ALA A 154 -13.66 14.00 7.86
N ALA A 155 -13.92 13.34 9.00
CA ALA A 155 -14.16 11.91 9.05
C ALA A 155 -15.44 11.51 8.29
N GLY A 156 -16.52 12.27 8.47
CA GLY A 156 -17.77 12.08 7.74
C GLY A 156 -17.60 12.25 6.23
N LEU A 157 -16.85 13.27 5.80
CA LEU A 157 -16.50 13.48 4.39
C LEU A 157 -15.69 12.29 3.84
N ALA A 158 -14.68 11.83 4.58
CA ALA A 158 -13.88 10.69 4.15
C ALA A 158 -14.75 9.43 3.99
N LEU A 159 -15.67 9.17 4.91
CA LEU A 159 -16.62 8.05 4.84
C LEU A 159 -17.62 8.20 3.69
N LEU A 160 -18.10 9.42 3.44
CA LEU A 160 -19.00 9.73 2.32
C LEU A 160 -18.31 9.48 0.97
N LEU A 161 -17.07 9.96 0.80
CA LEU A 161 -16.27 9.72 -0.40
C LEU A 161 -15.88 8.24 -0.55
N ALA A 162 -15.71 7.53 0.58
CA ALA A 162 -15.46 6.10 0.59
C ALA A 162 -16.71 5.25 0.34
N SER A 163 -17.91 5.85 0.33
CA SER A 163 -19.16 5.11 0.11
C SER A 163 -19.21 4.53 -1.32
N PRO A 164 -19.73 3.29 -1.51
CA PRO A 164 -19.78 2.63 -2.82
C PRO A 164 -20.40 3.45 -3.97
N PRO A 165 -21.49 4.23 -3.79
CA PRO A 165 -22.07 4.98 -4.90
C PRO A 165 -21.18 6.17 -5.31
N VAL A 166 -20.57 6.88 -4.36
CA VAL A 166 -19.70 8.02 -4.65
C VAL A 166 -18.38 7.56 -5.24
N HIS A 167 -17.78 6.52 -4.64
CA HIS A 167 -16.54 5.92 -5.11
C HIS A 167 -16.66 5.41 -6.56
N SER A 168 -17.74 4.71 -6.90
CA SER A 168 -17.89 4.12 -8.24
C SER A 168 -18.01 5.18 -9.35
N GLY A 169 -18.69 6.30 -9.08
CA GLY A 169 -18.74 7.43 -10.02
C GLY A 169 -17.39 8.17 -10.14
N LEU A 170 -16.73 8.45 -9.01
CA LEU A 170 -15.48 9.22 -9.00
C LEU A 170 -14.26 8.41 -9.48
N VAL A 171 -14.27 7.08 -9.34
CA VAL A 171 -13.19 6.21 -9.83
C VAL A 171 -12.94 6.39 -11.33
N TRP A 172 -13.99 6.69 -12.11
CA TRP A 172 -13.81 6.95 -13.54
C TRP A 172 -12.96 8.20 -13.81
N ALA A 173 -13.16 9.26 -13.02
CA ALA A 173 -12.36 10.49 -13.12
C ALA A 173 -10.92 10.29 -12.59
N VAL A 174 -10.74 9.46 -11.57
CA VAL A 174 -9.44 9.21 -10.91
C VAL A 174 -8.58 8.22 -11.69
N ASP A 175 -9.17 7.18 -12.26
CA ASP A 175 -8.50 6.10 -13.00
C ASP A 175 -9.20 5.82 -14.33
N PRO A 176 -9.11 6.75 -15.31
CA PRO A 176 -9.73 6.58 -16.62
C PRO A 176 -9.10 5.41 -17.40
N VAL A 177 -7.83 5.09 -17.16
CA VAL A 177 -7.10 4.03 -17.88
C VAL A 177 -7.42 2.64 -17.32
N GLY A 178 -7.48 2.48 -16.00
CA GLY A 178 -7.82 1.21 -15.37
C GLY A 178 -9.29 0.86 -15.52
N SER A 179 -10.20 1.83 -15.52
CA SER A 179 -11.61 1.60 -15.89
C SER A 179 -11.73 1.12 -17.34
N TRP A 180 -11.01 1.73 -18.28
CA TRP A 180 -10.98 1.31 -19.67
C TRP A 180 -10.38 -0.08 -19.89
N ARG A 181 -9.33 -0.45 -19.15
CA ARG A 181 -8.79 -1.83 -19.16
C ARG A 181 -9.79 -2.84 -18.62
N ARG A 182 -10.48 -2.55 -17.52
CA ARG A 182 -11.54 -3.43 -16.99
C ARG A 182 -12.66 -3.66 -18.00
N HIS A 183 -13.05 -2.63 -18.77
CA HIS A 183 -14.03 -2.78 -19.84
C HIS A 183 -13.52 -3.56 -21.06
N ARG A 184 -12.21 -3.52 -21.36
CA ARG A 184 -11.59 -4.32 -22.42
C ARG A 184 -11.38 -5.78 -22.03
N ASP A 185 -11.01 -6.03 -20.78
CA ASP A 185 -10.77 -7.37 -20.24
C ASP A 185 -12.07 -8.08 -19.85
N ALA A 186 -13.19 -7.36 -19.76
CA ALA A 186 -14.56 -7.89 -19.64
C ALA A 186 -15.15 -8.35 -21.00
N GLY A 187 -14.35 -8.38 -22.08
CA GLY A 187 -14.68 -9.12 -23.29
C GLY A 187 -14.85 -10.62 -22.98
N PRO A 188 -15.70 -11.33 -23.75
CA PRO A 188 -16.40 -12.54 -23.32
C PRO A 188 -15.46 -13.54 -22.68
N GLU A 189 -15.83 -13.99 -21.47
CA GLU A 189 -15.18 -15.04 -20.70
C GLU A 189 -14.52 -16.06 -21.62
N ARG A 190 -13.19 -16.01 -21.74
CA ARG A 190 -12.48 -17.20 -22.19
C ARG A 190 -12.73 -18.24 -21.11
N PRO A 191 -13.45 -19.33 -21.40
CA PRO A 191 -13.68 -20.38 -20.41
C PRO A 191 -12.32 -20.76 -19.84
N SER A 192 -12.27 -20.76 -18.52
CA SER A 192 -11.20 -21.31 -17.71
C SER A 192 -10.47 -22.42 -18.47
N ARG A 193 -9.16 -22.23 -18.74
CA ARG A 193 -8.22 -23.28 -19.19
C ARG A 193 -8.00 -24.32 -18.08
N THR A 194 -9.08 -24.77 -17.46
CA THR A 194 -9.18 -25.90 -16.55
C THR A 194 -10.09 -27.00 -17.14
N ALA A 195 -10.59 -26.83 -18.37
CA ALA A 195 -11.15 -27.91 -19.17
C ALA A 195 -10.06 -28.46 -20.11
N GLY A 196 -9.55 -29.67 -19.82
CA GLY A 196 -8.74 -30.44 -20.77
C GLY A 196 -7.27 -30.65 -20.39
N VAL A 197 -6.98 -31.15 -19.19
CA VAL A 197 -6.02 -32.27 -19.14
C VAL A 197 -6.87 -33.50 -19.46
N PRO A 198 -6.66 -34.20 -20.59
CA PRO A 198 -7.26 -35.51 -20.78
C PRO A 198 -6.83 -36.37 -19.60
N ARG A 199 -7.75 -36.68 -18.69
CA ARG A 199 -7.58 -37.84 -17.83
C ARG A 199 -7.67 -39.01 -18.79
N GLU A 200 -6.50 -39.53 -19.15
CA GLU A 200 -6.37 -40.86 -19.73
C GLU A 200 -7.28 -41.80 -18.92
N PRO A 201 -8.27 -42.46 -19.56
CA PRO A 201 -9.06 -43.42 -18.85
C PRO A 201 -8.09 -44.49 -18.37
N ALA A 202 -7.92 -44.58 -17.05
CA ALA A 202 -7.29 -45.72 -16.41
C ALA A 202 -8.17 -46.93 -16.72
N THR A 203 -7.88 -47.53 -17.88
CA THR A 203 -8.41 -48.80 -18.33
C THR A 203 -8.21 -49.79 -17.20
N ALA A 204 -9.34 -50.29 -16.71
CA ALA A 204 -9.41 -51.34 -15.72
C ALA A 204 -8.46 -52.48 -16.10
N ALA A 205 -7.72 -52.94 -15.09
CA ALA A 205 -6.76 -54.02 -15.17
C ALA A 205 -7.29 -55.28 -15.88
N PRO A 206 -6.47 -55.95 -16.71
CA PRO A 206 -6.55 -57.39 -16.91
C PRO A 206 -5.70 -58.06 -15.82
N ARG A 207 -6.36 -58.92 -15.05
CA ARG A 207 -5.77 -59.82 -14.05
C ARG A 207 -4.71 -60.71 -14.71
N SER A 208 -3.44 -60.55 -14.34
CA SER A 208 -2.40 -61.53 -14.62
C SER A 208 -2.21 -62.45 -13.41
N ALA A 209 -2.91 -63.58 -13.42
CA ALA A 209 -2.57 -64.75 -12.61
C ALA A 209 -3.03 -66.01 -13.37
N THR A 210 -2.22 -66.40 -14.36
CA THR A 210 -2.33 -67.72 -15.00
C THR A 210 -1.61 -68.74 -14.12
N PRO A 211 -2.23 -69.86 -13.71
CA PRO A 211 -1.51 -70.93 -13.02
C PRO A 211 -0.54 -71.61 -13.99
N VAL A 212 0.71 -71.79 -13.55
CA VAL A 212 1.70 -72.60 -14.26
C VAL A 212 1.21 -74.06 -14.32
N PRO A 213 1.08 -74.68 -15.52
CA PRO A 213 0.83 -76.11 -15.61
C PRO A 213 2.13 -76.87 -15.31
N GLN A 214 2.14 -77.67 -14.25
CA GLN A 214 3.18 -78.68 -14.05
C GLN A 214 2.91 -79.84 -15.01
N HIS A 215 3.79 -80.05 -15.99
CA HIS A 215 3.70 -81.17 -16.91
C HIS A 215 4.17 -82.45 -16.20
N PRO A 216 3.38 -83.55 -16.21
CA PRO A 216 3.87 -84.85 -15.78
C PRO A 216 4.67 -85.49 -16.92
N GLY A 217 5.97 -85.65 -16.71
CA GLY A 217 6.84 -86.47 -17.55
C GLY A 217 7.02 -87.85 -16.92
N ARG A 218 6.39 -88.86 -17.52
CA ARG A 218 6.52 -90.28 -17.17
C ARG A 218 7.85 -90.86 -17.68
N HIS A 219 8.51 -91.64 -16.81
CA HIS A 219 9.35 -92.82 -17.03
C HIS A 219 10.51 -92.77 -18.05
N ARG A 220 11.75 -92.87 -17.53
CA ARG A 220 12.60 -94.07 -17.63
C ARG A 220 13.58 -94.11 -16.48
#